data_AF-A0A7J6W4L6-F1
#
_entry.id   AF-A0A7J6W4L6-F1
#
_cell.length_a   1.000
_cell.length_b   1.000
_cell.length_c   1.000
_cell.angle_alpha   90.00
_cell.angle_beta   90.00
_cell.angle_gamma   90.00
#
_symmetry.space_group_name_H-M   'P 1'
#
loop_
_entity.id
_entity.type
_entity.pdbx_description
1 polymer ?
#
loop_
_entity_poly.entity_id
_entity_poly.type
_entity_poly.pdbx_seq_one_letter_code
_entity_poly.pdbx_strand_id
1 'polypeptide(L)'
;MAGENILDPLSHRYPLFDEDRHSALCGELKELYVAITRPRERLWIFERTGSVEPLFAYWKKLGVVNQVEFDISIAGIMQSFCKHEEWNLRGQKFFNEGDYETASFCFKRSGDVYRWKWAKAASLQMEGQNKWHTDLGRARTCLSEAAEKYEEIGKLESAATCFMKLGNFAKASNIYLEKFDEPRFEEAGDCFKLARCWEDAAENYARGKCLSKCLSACTKGDLYELGWELMKKWPENVAKDSKVIFLKSWISRINKLSDIKSVLKIANAFPEDAYRILLEEENYVEASILQRARGNTLIEADLLERAAEYQKSTQRVVFHIMVQIFSTDGRDAMSLQFSQYIKKLVKKAEELAYKVSNSYGEEVRAELEFLCDQSCTLPNIVAHVKKAPKFRNVMVEIYGSRKMLEAYLKVDVGSYGHDEDEFFIRRGWHLDQVISEGFVSAQVLISALNMWKQRISRLYSFLQGCVTASQNKNYKAIYYKFFGVLK
;
A
#
# COMPACT_ATOMS: atom_id res chain seq x y z
N MET A 1 31.21 92.12 6.71
CA MET A 1 30.32 92.82 7.65
C MET A 1 30.58 92.25 9.03
N ALA A 2 30.99 93.10 9.96
CA ALA A 2 31.42 92.72 11.30
C ALA A 2 30.20 92.56 12.23
N GLY A 3 30.20 91.50 13.04
CA GLY A 3 29.56 91.50 14.36
C GLY A 3 28.03 91.44 14.43
N GLU A 4 27.33 90.69 13.57
CA GLU A 4 25.91 90.40 13.82
C GLU A 4 25.75 89.31 14.89
N ASN A 5 25.03 89.65 15.95
CA ASN A 5 24.88 88.78 17.11
C ASN A 5 23.81 87.71 16.85
N ILE A 6 24.11 86.67 16.06
CA ILE A 6 23.22 85.52 15.75
C ILE A 6 22.54 84.87 16.99
N LEU A 7 23.04 85.12 18.21
CA LEU A 7 22.48 84.56 19.47
C LEU A 7 21.47 85.50 20.14
N ASP A 8 21.30 86.72 19.61
CA ASP A 8 20.33 87.69 20.10
C ASP A 8 19.03 87.55 19.29
N PRO A 9 17.95 86.99 19.87
CA PRO A 9 16.68 86.76 19.17
C PRO A 9 16.04 88.05 18.63
N LEU A 10 16.44 89.21 19.17
CA LEU A 10 15.89 90.52 18.82
C LEU A 10 16.60 91.16 17.61
N SER A 11 17.72 90.59 17.16
CA SER A 11 18.59 91.21 16.15
C SER A 11 18.29 90.82 14.70
N HIS A 12 17.35 89.91 14.45
CA HIS A 12 17.08 89.37 13.11
C HIS A 12 15.58 89.20 12.83
N ARG A 13 15.13 89.52 11.61
CA ARG A 13 13.79 89.19 11.12
C ARG A 13 13.80 87.77 10.55
N TYR A 14 13.57 86.78 11.41
CA TYR A 14 13.28 85.43 10.96
C TYR A 14 11.77 85.24 10.73
N PRO A 15 11.36 84.39 9.78
CA PRO A 15 9.95 83.97 9.69
C PRO A 15 9.54 83.33 11.02
N LEU A 16 8.36 83.71 11.52
CA LEU A 16 7.78 83.12 12.72
C LEU A 16 7.51 81.63 12.45
N PHE A 17 7.96 80.77 13.37
CA PHE A 17 7.64 79.35 13.31
C PHE A 17 6.14 79.15 13.46
N ASP A 18 5.54 78.56 12.43
CA ASP A 18 4.14 78.15 12.37
C ASP A 18 4.09 76.62 12.39
N GLU A 19 3.45 76.05 13.41
CA GLU A 19 3.43 74.60 13.66
C GLU A 19 2.70 73.83 12.56
N ASP A 20 1.62 74.40 12.01
CA ASP A 20 0.82 73.77 10.95
C ASP A 20 1.58 73.79 9.61
N ARG A 21 2.21 74.92 9.29
CA ARG A 21 2.94 75.12 8.03
C ARG A 21 4.30 74.44 8.00
N HIS A 22 4.95 74.27 9.15
CA HIS A 22 6.28 73.69 9.26
C HIS A 22 6.29 72.34 9.99
N SER A 23 5.16 71.63 10.06
CA SER A 23 5.06 70.31 10.69
C SER A 23 6.10 69.29 10.17
N ALA A 24 6.48 69.37 8.89
CA ALA A 24 7.57 68.58 8.32
C ALA A 24 8.94 68.86 8.97
N LEU A 25 9.21 70.12 9.36
CA LEU A 25 10.45 70.52 10.02
C LEU A 25 10.61 69.84 11.38
N CYS A 26 9.51 69.62 12.11
CA CYS A 26 9.54 68.88 13.38
C CYS A 26 10.01 67.43 13.19
N GLY A 27 9.61 66.79 12.08
CA GLY A 27 10.08 65.46 11.69
C GLY A 27 11.59 65.46 11.40
N GLU A 28 12.04 66.38 10.54
CA GLU A 28 13.46 66.51 10.17
C GLU A 28 14.34 66.86 11.38
N LEU A 29 13.90 67.74 12.28
CA LEU A 29 14.62 68.08 13.51
C LEU A 29 14.71 66.89 14.46
N LYS A 30 13.68 66.02 14.50
CA LYS A 30 13.72 64.78 15.27
C LYS A 30 14.71 63.78 14.67
N GLU A 31 14.73 63.62 13.36
CA GLU A 31 15.72 62.78 12.68
C GLU A 31 17.14 63.29 12.92
N LEU A 32 17.34 64.62 12.86
CA LEU A 32 18.62 65.26 13.21
C LEU A 32 19.00 65.01 14.67
N TYR A 33 18.06 65.15 15.61
CA TYR A 33 18.28 64.82 17.03
C TYR A 33 18.73 63.37 17.21
N VAL A 34 18.09 62.42 16.52
CA VAL A 34 18.50 61.01 16.55
C VAL A 34 19.89 60.84 15.94
N ALA A 35 20.16 61.45 14.78
CA ALA A 35 21.46 61.39 14.13
C ALA A 35 22.59 61.96 15.01
N ILE A 36 22.32 63.00 15.82
CA ILE A 36 23.29 63.59 16.74
C ILE A 36 23.52 62.73 17.98
N THR A 37 22.49 62.06 18.49
CA THR A 37 22.55 61.34 19.78
C THR A 37 22.99 59.88 19.69
N ARG A 38 22.97 59.28 18.49
CA ARG A 38 23.33 57.87 18.25
C ARG A 38 24.83 57.56 18.07
N PRO A 39 25.65 58.44 17.46
CA PRO A 39 27.08 58.20 17.30
C PRO A 39 27.77 58.06 18.65
N ARG A 40 28.65 57.06 18.76
CA ARG A 40 29.38 56.77 20.02
C ARG A 40 30.67 57.57 20.16
N GLU A 41 31.34 57.84 19.04
CA GLU A 41 32.68 58.44 19.05
C GLU A 41 32.74 59.72 18.21
N ARG A 42 32.24 59.70 16.97
CA ARG A 42 32.36 60.83 16.03
C ARG A 42 31.09 60.99 15.21
N LEU A 43 30.63 62.22 15.07
CA LEU A 43 29.58 62.62 14.14
C LEU A 43 30.18 63.53 13.08
N TRP A 44 29.95 63.19 11.81
CA TRP A 44 30.32 64.01 10.67
C TRP A 44 29.05 64.46 9.95
N ILE A 45 28.86 65.77 9.83
CA ILE A 45 27.78 66.35 9.02
C ILE A 45 28.43 66.95 7.78
N PHE A 46 28.12 66.37 6.62
CA PHE A 46 28.63 66.82 5.32
C PHE A 46 27.50 67.42 4.51
N GLU A 47 27.67 68.64 4.02
CA GLU A 47 26.68 69.32 3.19
C GLU A 47 27.35 70.03 2.01
N ARG A 48 26.73 69.91 0.82
CA ARG A 48 27.31 70.35 -0.45
C ARG A 48 26.65 71.61 -1.02
N THR A 49 25.43 71.92 -0.62
CA THR A 49 24.58 72.94 -1.27
C THR A 49 24.65 74.32 -0.63
N GLY A 50 25.35 74.49 0.50
CA GLY A 50 25.51 75.77 1.20
C GLY A 50 24.25 76.26 1.95
N SER A 51 23.11 75.60 1.76
CA SER A 51 21.79 75.96 2.33
C SER A 51 21.72 75.90 3.87
N VAL A 52 22.71 75.27 4.50
CA VAL A 52 22.80 75.01 5.95
C VAL A 52 23.75 75.98 6.67
N GLU A 53 24.36 76.93 5.94
CA GLU A 53 25.32 77.88 6.50
C GLU A 53 24.82 78.59 7.77
N PRO A 54 23.53 79.03 7.86
CA PRO A 54 23.01 79.64 9.10
C PRO A 54 23.03 78.68 10.30
N LEU A 55 22.73 77.39 10.08
CA LEU A 55 22.71 76.37 11.13
C LEU A 55 24.14 76.06 11.61
N PHE A 56 25.09 75.94 10.68
CA PHE A 56 26.50 75.76 11.03
C PHE A 56 27.09 76.97 11.72
N ALA A 57 26.77 78.19 11.28
CA ALA A 57 27.20 79.42 11.94
C ALA A 57 26.66 79.51 13.38
N TYR A 58 25.40 79.11 13.60
CA TYR A 58 24.81 79.00 14.92
C TYR A 58 25.55 77.98 15.81
N TRP A 59 25.77 76.75 15.34
CA TRP A 59 26.50 75.73 16.10
C TRP A 59 27.97 76.10 16.35
N LYS A 60 28.63 76.74 15.39
CA LYS A 60 30.01 77.24 15.52
C LYS A 60 30.09 78.31 16.61
N LYS A 61 29.10 79.20 16.67
CA LYS A 61 29.02 80.24 17.69
C LYS A 61 28.71 79.68 19.08
N LEU A 62 27.93 78.59 19.16
CA LEU A 62 27.75 77.82 20.40
C LEU A 62 28.99 77.02 20.81
N GLY A 63 29.99 76.88 19.94
CA GLY A 63 31.21 76.13 20.20
C GLY A 63 31.02 74.60 20.22
N VAL A 64 29.95 74.08 19.60
CA VAL A 64 29.60 72.65 19.65
C VAL A 64 30.04 71.85 18.42
N VAL A 65 30.59 72.51 17.40
CA VAL A 65 31.07 71.86 16.16
C VAL A 65 32.46 72.36 15.77
N ASN A 66 33.24 71.48 15.15
CA ASN A 66 34.51 71.82 14.50
C ASN A 66 34.31 71.79 12.98
N GLN A 67 34.71 72.87 12.30
CA GLN A 67 34.67 72.96 10.84
C GLN A 67 36.00 72.49 10.27
N VAL A 68 35.95 71.54 9.33
CA VAL A 68 37.13 71.05 8.63
C VAL A 68 36.84 71.02 7.14
N GLU A 69 37.82 71.44 6.33
CA GLU A 69 37.72 71.32 4.88
C GLU A 69 37.82 69.84 4.47
N PHE A 70 36.95 69.40 3.57
CA PHE A 70 36.95 68.00 3.15
C PHE A 70 38.12 67.75 2.19
N ASP A 71 39.10 66.98 2.64
CA ASP A 71 40.22 66.52 1.83
C ASP A 71 40.45 65.01 1.96
N ILE A 72 41.46 64.50 1.23
CA ILE A 72 41.82 63.07 1.24
C ILE A 72 42.23 62.59 2.64
N SER A 73 42.81 63.47 3.46
CA SER A 73 43.24 63.14 4.83
C SER A 73 42.03 62.96 5.76
N ILE A 74 41.04 63.83 5.67
CA ILE A 74 39.77 63.74 6.40
C ILE A 74 38.96 62.54 5.94
N ALA A 75 38.92 62.26 4.62
CA ALA A 75 38.31 61.05 4.10
C ALA A 75 38.95 59.79 4.71
N GLY A 76 40.28 59.76 4.88
CA GLY A 76 40.99 58.67 5.56
C GLY A 76 40.62 58.54 7.05
N ILE A 77 40.39 59.66 7.74
CA ILE A 77 39.97 59.67 9.15
C ILE A 77 38.50 59.22 9.31
N MET A 78 37.63 59.60 8.37
CA MET A 78 36.24 59.13 8.30
C MET A 78 36.15 57.63 8.02
N GLN A 79 37.16 57.06 7.34
CA GLN A 79 37.32 55.62 7.14
C GLN A 79 37.83 54.91 8.41
N SER A 80 37.21 55.15 9.57
CA SER A 80 37.32 54.24 10.70
C SER A 80 36.64 52.92 10.30
N PHE A 81 37.42 51.97 9.80
CA PHE A 81 36.88 50.67 9.42
C PHE A 81 36.36 49.98 10.68
N CYS A 82 35.04 49.77 10.77
CA CYS A 82 34.52 48.72 11.63
C CYS A 82 35.30 47.44 11.31
N LYS A 83 35.87 46.81 12.34
CA LYS A 83 36.71 45.63 12.17
C LYS A 83 35.89 44.52 11.51
N HIS A 84 36.55 43.63 10.77
CA HIS A 84 35.88 42.47 10.17
C HIS A 84 35.07 41.67 11.22
N GLU A 85 35.57 41.55 12.44
CA GLU A 85 34.91 40.92 13.59
C GLU A 85 33.61 41.64 14.00
N GLU A 86 33.59 42.97 14.00
CA GLU A 86 32.41 43.76 14.35
C GLU A 86 31.32 43.62 13.29
N TRP A 87 31.69 43.60 12.01
CA TRP A 87 30.77 43.29 10.92
C TRP A 87 30.22 41.87 11.03
N ASN A 88 31.04 40.89 11.42
CA ASN A 88 30.61 39.52 11.65
C ASN A 88 29.61 39.41 12.81
N LEU A 89 29.89 40.05 13.95
CA LEU A 89 28.99 40.08 15.10
C LEU A 89 27.66 40.74 14.74
N ARG A 90 27.71 41.86 14.01
CA ARG A 90 26.48 42.55 13.58
C ARG A 90 25.69 41.75 12.56
N GLY A 91 26.36 41.12 11.60
CA GLY A 91 25.73 40.21 10.64
C GLY A 91 25.06 39.03 11.32
N GLN A 92 25.70 38.42 12.32
CA GLN A 92 25.12 37.34 13.10
C GLN A 92 23.87 37.80 13.86
N LYS A 93 23.89 39.00 14.44
CA LYS A 93 22.70 39.58 15.09
C LYS A 93 21.53 39.68 14.12
N PHE A 94 21.73 40.32 12.97
CA PHE A 94 20.67 40.48 11.97
C PHE A 94 20.19 39.14 11.40
N PHE A 95 21.10 38.19 11.20
CA PHE A 95 20.76 36.86 10.74
C PHE A 95 19.81 36.15 11.72
N ASN A 96 20.10 36.24 13.03
CA ASN A 96 19.26 35.65 14.07
C ASN A 96 17.90 36.36 14.22
N GLU A 97 17.83 37.66 13.88
CA GLU A 97 16.59 38.44 13.85
C GLU A 97 15.75 38.17 12.58
N GLY A 98 16.27 37.38 11.62
CA GLY A 98 15.59 37.07 10.36
C GLY A 98 15.79 38.11 9.26
N ASP A 99 16.56 39.18 9.51
CA ASP A 99 16.94 40.17 8.50
C ASP A 99 18.17 39.67 7.72
N TYR A 100 17.92 38.68 6.86
CA TYR A 100 18.96 38.01 6.08
C TYR A 100 19.62 38.92 5.03
N GLU A 101 18.91 39.93 4.53
CA GLU A 101 19.46 40.86 3.54
C GLU A 101 20.52 41.76 4.18
N THR A 102 20.20 42.39 5.31
CA THR A 102 21.16 43.20 6.07
C THR A 102 22.31 42.33 6.60
N ALA A 103 22.01 41.12 7.08
CA ALA A 103 23.03 40.17 7.50
C ALA A 103 24.01 39.82 6.36
N SER A 104 23.49 39.57 5.15
CA SER A 104 24.31 39.30 3.96
C SER A 104 25.25 40.45 3.65
N PHE A 105 24.77 41.70 3.71
CA PHE A 105 25.62 42.88 3.54
C PHE A 105 26.74 42.94 4.59
N CYS A 106 26.42 42.73 5.86
CA CYS A 106 27.42 42.71 6.94
C CYS A 106 28.49 41.64 6.73
N PHE A 107 28.11 40.41 6.38
CA PHE A 107 29.08 39.34 6.11
C PHE A 107 29.93 39.59 4.86
N LYS A 108 29.37 40.26 3.84
CA LYS A 108 30.16 40.69 2.69
C LYS A 108 31.24 41.70 3.10
N ARG A 109 30.91 42.63 4.01
CA ARG A 109 31.86 43.62 4.55
C ARG A 109 32.89 42.98 5.50
N SER A 110 32.52 41.94 6.23
CA SER A 110 33.47 41.19 7.07
C SER A 110 34.43 40.31 6.26
N GLY A 111 34.15 40.05 4.98
CA GLY A 111 34.95 39.14 4.14
C GLY A 111 34.65 37.66 4.37
N ASP A 112 33.65 37.34 5.20
CA ASP A 112 33.20 35.96 5.42
C ASP A 112 32.34 35.51 4.23
N VAL A 113 33.00 34.95 3.21
CA VAL A 113 32.36 34.51 1.96
C VAL A 113 31.28 33.44 2.22
N TYR A 114 31.52 32.54 3.17
CA TYR A 114 30.58 31.47 3.50
C TYR A 114 29.29 32.05 4.11
N ARG A 115 29.40 32.85 5.16
CA ARG A 115 28.23 33.46 5.83
C ARG A 115 27.51 34.46 4.93
N TRP A 116 28.25 35.17 4.08
CA TRP A 116 27.66 36.05 3.08
C TRP A 116 26.75 35.29 2.12
N LYS A 117 27.25 34.20 1.51
CA LYS A 117 26.47 33.35 0.60
C LYS A 117 25.30 32.70 1.32
N TRP A 118 25.51 32.24 2.56
CA TRP A 118 24.44 31.64 3.36
C TRP A 118 23.31 32.64 3.65
N ALA A 119 23.63 33.83 4.15
CA ALA A 119 22.64 34.88 4.38
C ALA A 119 21.95 35.34 3.09
N LYS A 120 22.69 35.40 1.97
CA LYS A 120 22.08 35.73 0.68
C LYS A 120 21.07 34.66 0.23
N ALA A 121 21.42 33.38 0.37
CA ALA A 121 20.53 32.27 0.05
C ALA A 121 19.27 32.28 0.93
N ALA A 122 19.41 32.54 2.23
CA ALA A 122 18.28 32.66 3.16
C ALA A 122 17.35 33.83 2.80
N SER A 123 17.92 34.99 2.45
CA SER A 123 17.16 36.16 1.97
C SER A 123 16.36 35.83 0.71
N LEU A 124 16.99 35.20 -0.29
CA LEU A 124 16.32 34.77 -1.53
C LEU A 124 15.22 33.74 -1.27
N GLN A 125 15.47 32.77 -0.38
CA GLN A 125 14.49 31.77 0.00
C GLN A 125 13.26 32.39 0.66
N MET A 126 13.46 33.36 1.56
CA MET A 126 12.39 34.09 2.23
C MET A 126 11.60 34.95 1.25
N GLU A 127 12.29 35.69 0.37
CA GLU A 127 11.65 36.48 -0.68
C GLU A 127 10.78 35.60 -1.59
N GLY A 128 11.32 34.45 -2.01
CA GLY A 128 10.60 33.52 -2.85
C GLY A 128 9.35 32.93 -2.18
N GLN A 129 9.40 32.68 -0.87
CA GLN A 129 8.22 32.23 -0.11
C GLN A 129 7.18 33.33 0.04
N ASN A 130 7.59 34.56 0.37
CA ASN A 130 6.67 35.69 0.54
C ASN A 130 5.95 36.04 -0.77
N LYS A 131 6.63 35.86 -1.91
CA LYS A 131 6.07 36.15 -3.23
C LYS A 131 5.31 35.00 -3.87
N TRP A 132 5.24 33.84 -3.23
CA TRP A 132 4.65 32.64 -3.83
C TRP A 132 3.21 32.85 -4.34
N HIS A 133 2.42 33.62 -3.60
CA HIS A 133 1.01 33.90 -3.92
C HIS A 133 0.80 35.22 -4.69
N THR A 134 1.80 36.09 -4.78
CA THR A 134 1.69 37.43 -5.39
C THR A 134 2.43 37.56 -6.72
N ASP A 135 3.58 36.90 -6.86
CA ASP A 135 4.40 36.86 -8.07
C ASP A 135 5.13 35.51 -8.16
N LEU A 136 4.45 34.53 -8.74
CA LEU A 136 4.94 33.16 -8.85
C LEU A 136 6.23 33.07 -9.70
N GLY A 137 6.38 33.93 -10.71
CA GLY A 137 7.56 33.96 -11.57
C GLY A 137 8.80 34.33 -10.76
N ARG A 138 8.73 35.45 -10.05
CA ARG A 138 9.82 35.89 -9.16
C ARG A 138 10.04 34.93 -8.02
N ALA A 139 8.97 34.36 -7.44
CA ALA A 139 9.07 33.35 -6.39
C ALA A 139 9.92 32.15 -6.82
N ARG A 140 9.66 31.63 -8.03
CA ARG A 140 10.40 30.50 -8.59
C ARG A 140 11.87 30.84 -8.84
N THR A 141 12.15 32.01 -9.42
CA THR A 141 13.53 32.47 -9.67
C THR A 141 14.30 32.59 -8.36
N CYS A 142 13.75 33.29 -7.36
CA CYS A 142 14.39 33.47 -6.06
C CYS A 142 14.65 32.13 -5.35
N LEU A 143 13.70 31.19 -5.38
CA LEU A 143 13.90 29.86 -4.79
C LEU A 143 14.94 29.02 -5.54
N SER A 144 15.02 29.15 -6.87
CA SER A 144 16.04 28.44 -7.66
C SER A 144 17.44 28.96 -7.36
N GLU A 145 17.61 30.28 -7.36
CA GLU A 145 18.88 30.91 -6.99
C GLU A 145 19.28 30.60 -5.55
N ALA A 146 18.33 30.60 -4.62
CA ALA A 146 18.58 30.19 -3.23
C ALA A 146 19.10 28.75 -3.16
N ALA A 147 18.46 27.83 -3.90
CA ALA A 147 18.86 26.43 -3.93
C ALA A 147 20.29 26.25 -4.44
N GLU A 148 20.65 26.91 -5.55
CA GLU A 148 21.99 26.88 -6.12
C GLU A 148 23.04 27.45 -5.15
N LYS A 149 22.73 28.57 -4.48
CA LYS A 149 23.63 29.16 -3.49
C LYS A 149 23.81 28.27 -2.26
N TYR A 150 22.76 27.58 -1.80
CA TYR A 150 22.87 26.59 -0.74
C TYR A 150 23.72 25.38 -1.16
N GLU A 151 23.56 24.92 -2.40
CA GLU A 151 24.31 23.81 -2.97
C GLU A 151 25.81 24.16 -3.09
N GLU A 152 26.14 25.37 -3.55
CA GLU A 152 27.53 25.89 -3.65
C GLU A 152 28.28 25.88 -2.31
N ILE A 153 27.57 26.11 -1.19
CA ILE A 153 28.18 26.17 0.16
C ILE A 153 28.00 24.86 0.94
N GLY A 154 27.52 23.79 0.30
CA GLY A 154 27.30 22.49 0.94
C GLY A 154 26.13 22.45 1.94
N LYS A 155 25.23 23.44 1.95
CA LYS A 155 23.98 23.42 2.74
C LYS A 155 22.90 22.61 2.00
N LEU A 156 23.19 21.33 1.80
CA LEU A 156 22.41 20.43 0.93
C LEU A 156 20.94 20.29 1.34
N GLU A 157 20.63 20.20 2.64
CA GLU A 157 19.23 20.12 3.12
C GLU A 157 18.40 21.35 2.73
N SER A 158 18.99 22.54 2.85
CA SER A 158 18.35 23.80 2.48
C SER A 158 18.14 23.91 0.97
N ALA A 159 19.10 23.42 0.18
CA ALA A 159 18.98 23.33 -1.27
C ALA A 159 17.85 22.38 -1.69
N ALA A 160 17.82 21.16 -1.14
CA ALA A 160 16.79 20.17 -1.42
C ALA A 160 15.40 20.69 -1.04
N THR A 161 15.26 21.36 0.11
CA THR A 161 14.00 21.98 0.54
C THR A 161 13.50 23.03 -0.46
N CYS A 162 14.40 23.84 -1.03
CA CYS A 162 14.03 24.80 -2.07
C CYS A 162 13.54 24.09 -3.35
N PHE A 163 14.24 23.05 -3.81
CA PHE A 163 13.81 22.25 -4.97
C PHE A 163 12.49 21.52 -4.75
N MET A 164 12.24 20.99 -3.55
CA MET A 164 10.94 20.42 -3.19
C MET A 164 9.81 21.45 -3.28
N LYS A 165 10.02 22.67 -2.77
CA LYS A 165 9.02 23.75 -2.89
C LYS A 165 8.77 24.15 -4.34
N LEU A 166 9.79 24.11 -5.18
CA LEU A 166 9.67 24.33 -6.63
C LEU A 166 8.95 23.18 -7.37
N GLY A 167 8.70 22.05 -6.71
CA GLY A 167 8.17 20.84 -7.34
C GLY A 167 9.20 20.06 -8.15
N ASN A 168 10.48 20.43 -8.08
CA ASN A 168 11.58 19.70 -8.72
C ASN A 168 12.07 18.57 -7.79
N PHE A 169 11.20 17.57 -7.61
CA PHE A 169 11.44 16.46 -6.70
C PHE A 169 12.62 15.57 -7.13
N ALA A 170 12.87 15.45 -8.44
CA ALA A 170 13.99 14.67 -8.97
C ALA A 170 15.35 15.29 -8.59
N LYS A 171 15.48 16.62 -8.67
CA LYS A 171 16.71 17.29 -8.24
C LYS A 171 16.88 17.21 -6.72
N ALA A 172 15.79 17.33 -5.97
CA ALA A 172 15.82 17.16 -4.51
C ALA A 172 16.21 15.73 -4.09
N SER A 173 15.66 14.69 -4.72
CA SER A 173 16.03 13.30 -4.43
C SER A 173 17.48 13.01 -4.79
N ASN A 174 17.98 13.51 -5.93
CA ASN A 174 19.40 13.33 -6.30
C ASN A 174 20.35 13.98 -5.28
N ILE A 175 19.99 15.15 -4.72
CA ILE A 175 20.78 15.75 -3.63
C ILE A 175 20.86 14.80 -2.44
N TYR A 176 19.74 14.22 -2.01
CA TYR A 176 19.71 13.28 -0.89
C TYR A 176 20.45 11.97 -1.15
N LEU A 177 20.48 11.49 -2.40
CA LEU A 177 21.10 10.21 -2.74
C LEU A 177 22.60 10.31 -3.07
N GLU A 178 23.02 11.38 -3.73
CA GLU A 178 24.37 11.44 -4.33
C GLU A 178 25.31 12.45 -3.65
N LYS A 179 24.78 13.48 -2.96
CA LYS A 179 25.61 14.59 -2.46
C LYS A 179 25.96 14.51 -0.99
N PHE A 180 25.25 13.71 -0.20
CA PHE A 180 25.62 13.45 1.18
C PHE A 180 26.66 12.31 1.25
N ASP A 181 27.51 12.33 2.28
CA ASP A 181 28.49 11.26 2.51
C ASP A 181 27.81 9.89 2.65
N GLU A 182 26.65 9.88 3.33
CA GLU A 182 25.77 8.72 3.43
C GLU A 182 24.41 9.04 2.79
N PRO A 183 23.90 8.19 1.87
CA PRO A 183 22.63 8.45 1.19
C PRO A 183 21.46 8.54 2.16
N ARG A 184 20.68 9.63 2.01
CA ARG A 184 19.49 9.91 2.80
C ARG A 184 18.24 9.34 2.13
N PHE A 185 18.13 8.02 2.21
CA PHE A 185 17.08 7.27 1.52
C PHE A 185 15.65 7.64 1.94
N GLU A 186 15.42 7.99 3.20
CA GLU A 186 14.08 8.35 3.68
C GLU A 186 13.60 9.66 3.05
N GLU A 187 14.43 10.70 3.05
CA GLU A 187 14.13 12.00 2.45
C GLU A 187 14.04 11.91 0.92
N ALA A 188 14.88 11.10 0.27
CA ALA A 188 14.76 10.79 -1.15
C ALA A 188 13.42 10.10 -1.47
N GLY A 189 13.03 9.13 -0.64
CA GLY A 189 11.72 8.47 -0.73
C GLY A 189 10.56 9.46 -0.55
N ASP A 190 10.66 10.41 0.37
CA ASP A 190 9.68 11.48 0.55
C ASP A 190 9.58 12.40 -0.68
N CYS A 191 10.69 12.67 -1.36
CA CYS A 191 10.69 13.40 -2.64
C CYS A 191 9.95 12.61 -3.74
N PHE A 192 10.29 11.33 -3.95
CA PHE A 192 9.61 10.48 -4.93
C PHE A 192 8.12 10.30 -4.62
N LYS A 193 7.76 10.22 -3.34
CA LYS A 193 6.35 10.19 -2.88
C LYS A 193 5.59 11.44 -3.31
N LEU A 194 6.19 12.63 -3.15
CA LEU A 194 5.59 13.89 -3.61
C LEU A 194 5.48 13.97 -5.13
N ALA A 195 6.44 13.38 -5.85
CA ALA A 195 6.40 13.21 -7.30
C ALA A 195 5.37 12.18 -7.79
N ARG A 196 4.76 11.40 -6.88
CA ARG A 196 3.90 10.24 -7.17
C ARG A 196 4.61 9.10 -7.91
N CYS A 197 5.93 9.05 -7.83
CA CYS A 197 6.76 7.92 -8.28
C CYS A 197 6.79 6.87 -7.16
N TRP A 198 5.72 6.09 -7.03
CA TRP A 198 5.52 5.18 -5.89
C TRP A 198 6.53 4.03 -5.84
N GLU A 199 7.00 3.56 -6.99
CA GLU A 199 8.00 2.49 -7.09
C GLU A 199 9.35 2.94 -6.55
N ASP A 200 9.88 4.06 -7.05
CA ASP A 200 11.11 4.67 -6.56
C ASP A 200 11.01 5.03 -5.07
N ALA A 201 9.86 5.55 -4.64
CA ALA A 201 9.62 5.87 -3.24
C ALA A 201 9.72 4.61 -2.36
N ALA A 202 9.04 3.52 -2.75
CA ALA A 202 9.06 2.26 -2.02
C ALA A 202 10.47 1.67 -1.93
N GLU A 203 11.22 1.65 -3.04
CA GLU A 203 12.57 1.11 -3.06
C GLU A 203 13.52 1.91 -2.17
N ASN A 204 13.48 3.25 -2.24
CA ASN A 204 14.29 4.10 -1.39
C ASN A 204 13.93 3.91 0.09
N TYR A 205 12.65 3.90 0.46
CA TYR A 205 12.25 3.60 1.83
C TYR A 205 12.74 2.22 2.30
N ALA A 206 12.71 1.20 1.45
CA ALA A 206 13.23 -0.12 1.79
C ALA A 206 14.75 -0.10 2.02
N ARG A 207 15.51 0.58 1.16
CA ARG A 207 16.97 0.77 1.32
C ARG A 207 17.30 1.54 2.60
N GLY A 208 16.48 2.53 2.96
CA GLY A 208 16.55 3.26 4.23
C GLY A 208 16.05 2.49 5.45
N LYS A 209 15.65 1.22 5.30
CA LYS A 209 15.05 0.39 6.37
C LYS A 209 13.73 0.94 6.96
N CYS A 210 13.09 1.89 6.28
CA CYS A 210 11.81 2.50 6.65
C CYS A 210 10.61 1.71 6.06
N LEU A 211 10.45 0.44 6.47
CA LEU A 211 9.48 -0.46 5.82
C LEU A 211 8.01 -0.06 5.99
N SER A 212 7.65 0.67 7.04
CA SER A 212 6.29 1.22 7.18
C SER A 212 5.95 2.22 6.07
N LYS A 213 6.87 3.14 5.77
CA LYS A 213 6.75 4.08 4.64
C LYS A 213 6.80 3.35 3.29
N CYS A 214 7.67 2.35 3.15
CA CYS A 214 7.72 1.48 1.96
C CYS A 214 6.35 0.84 1.66
N LEU A 215 5.77 0.14 2.63
CA LEU A 215 4.47 -0.53 2.44
C LEU A 215 3.34 0.47 2.20
N SER A 216 3.39 1.64 2.83
CA SER A 216 2.44 2.72 2.54
C SER A 216 2.56 3.23 1.10
N ALA A 217 3.79 3.40 0.58
CA ALA A 217 4.03 3.78 -0.81
C ALA A 217 3.53 2.69 -1.78
N CYS A 218 3.84 1.42 -1.52
CA CYS A 218 3.33 0.31 -2.31
C CYS A 218 1.79 0.28 -2.33
N THR A 219 1.16 0.48 -1.18
CA THR A 219 -0.31 0.53 -1.08
C THR A 219 -0.89 1.66 -1.91
N LYS A 220 -0.31 2.85 -1.85
CA LYS A 220 -0.78 4.02 -2.63
C LYS A 220 -0.55 3.87 -4.13
N GLY A 221 0.49 3.15 -4.53
CA GLY A 221 0.81 2.86 -5.93
C GLY A 221 0.16 1.59 -6.49
N ASP A 222 -0.63 0.86 -5.71
CA ASP A 222 -1.12 -0.50 -6.05
C ASP A 222 0.02 -1.50 -6.40
N LEU A 223 1.22 -1.29 -5.84
CA LEU A 223 2.44 -2.08 -6.09
C LEU A 223 2.60 -3.24 -5.09
N TYR A 224 1.59 -4.10 -4.98
CA TYR A 224 1.55 -5.13 -3.94
C TYR A 224 2.61 -6.23 -4.11
N GLU A 225 2.91 -6.63 -5.34
CA GLU A 225 3.94 -7.64 -5.61
C GLU A 225 5.34 -7.12 -5.21
N LEU A 226 5.65 -5.87 -5.56
CA LEU A 226 6.89 -5.21 -5.13
C LEU A 226 6.96 -5.11 -3.60
N GLY A 227 5.87 -4.69 -2.95
CA GLY A 227 5.80 -4.62 -1.48
C GLY A 227 6.11 -5.97 -0.82
N TRP A 228 5.58 -7.05 -1.38
CA TRP A 228 5.85 -8.41 -0.90
C TRP A 228 7.31 -8.84 -1.10
N GLU A 229 7.90 -8.54 -2.26
CA GLU A 229 9.31 -8.83 -2.54
C GLU A 229 10.25 -8.06 -1.60
N LEU A 230 9.98 -6.78 -1.38
CA LEU A 230 10.76 -5.92 -0.47
C LEU A 230 10.65 -6.40 0.98
N MET A 231 9.47 -6.86 1.41
CA MET A 231 9.30 -7.48 2.74
C MET A 231 10.14 -8.74 2.93
N LYS A 232 10.25 -9.59 1.90
CA LYS A 232 11.09 -10.81 1.98
C LYS A 232 12.56 -10.46 2.12
N LYS A 233 13.00 -9.41 1.44
CA LYS A 233 14.40 -8.97 1.46
C LYS A 233 14.80 -8.37 2.82
N TRP A 234 13.84 -7.79 3.55
CA TRP A 234 14.09 -7.11 4.84
C TRP A 234 13.06 -7.48 5.93
N PRO A 235 13.05 -8.72 6.44
CA PRO A 235 11.98 -9.19 7.33
C PRO A 235 11.99 -8.58 8.74
N GLU A 236 13.16 -8.21 9.27
CA GLU A 236 13.35 -7.85 10.69
C GLU A 236 12.73 -6.51 11.11
N ASN A 237 12.42 -5.62 10.15
CA ASN A 237 11.95 -4.25 10.42
C ASN A 237 10.48 -4.00 10.04
N VAL A 238 9.70 -5.05 9.81
CA VAL A 238 8.27 -4.89 9.46
C VAL A 238 7.43 -4.80 10.72
N ALA A 239 6.94 -3.60 11.04
CA ALA A 239 5.95 -3.42 12.09
C ALA A 239 4.69 -4.25 11.78
N LYS A 240 4.18 -5.00 12.77
CA LYS A 240 3.01 -5.88 12.60
C LYS A 240 1.81 -5.13 12.02
N ASP A 241 1.56 -3.91 12.51
CA ASP A 241 0.42 -3.11 12.07
C ASP A 241 0.56 -2.68 10.60
N SER A 242 1.77 -2.28 10.17
CA SER A 242 2.01 -1.90 8.77
C SER A 242 1.80 -3.08 7.82
N LYS A 243 2.19 -4.29 8.23
CA LYS A 243 1.93 -5.53 7.48
C LYS A 243 0.43 -5.80 7.36
N VAL A 244 -0.32 -5.70 8.46
CA VAL A 244 -1.77 -5.93 8.46
C VAL A 244 -2.48 -4.91 7.58
N ILE A 245 -2.15 -3.63 7.67
CA ILE A 245 -2.73 -2.57 6.83
C ILE A 245 -2.46 -2.84 5.34
N PHE A 246 -1.22 -3.18 5.00
CA PHE A 246 -0.85 -3.53 3.63
C PHE A 246 -1.64 -4.73 3.10
N LEU A 247 -1.75 -5.81 3.88
CA LEU A 247 -2.49 -7.01 3.51
C LEU A 247 -3.99 -6.74 3.36
N LYS A 248 -4.60 -5.96 4.27
CA LYS A 248 -6.00 -5.53 4.16
C LYS A 248 -6.25 -4.79 2.85
N SER A 249 -5.37 -3.86 2.49
CA SER A 249 -5.50 -3.14 1.21
C SER A 249 -5.35 -4.06 0.01
N TRP A 250 -4.40 -4.99 0.05
CA TRP A 250 -4.19 -5.94 -1.04
C TRP A 250 -5.40 -6.86 -1.25
N ILE A 251 -5.95 -7.40 -0.15
CA ILE A 251 -7.15 -8.24 -0.17
C ILE A 251 -8.35 -7.45 -0.71
N SER A 252 -8.57 -6.23 -0.22
CA SER A 252 -9.65 -5.36 -0.72
C SER A 252 -9.54 -5.09 -2.23
N ARG A 253 -8.31 -4.88 -2.73
CA ARG A 253 -8.05 -4.68 -4.17
C ARG A 253 -8.40 -5.92 -5.00
N ILE A 254 -8.06 -7.10 -4.50
CA ILE A 254 -8.34 -8.37 -5.21
C ILE A 254 -9.83 -8.68 -5.22
N ASN A 255 -10.55 -8.46 -4.13
CA ASN A 255 -12.00 -8.69 -4.08
C ASN A 255 -12.73 -7.84 -5.11
N LYS A 256 -12.29 -6.59 -5.32
CA LYS A 256 -12.83 -5.73 -6.40
C LYS A 256 -12.58 -6.29 -7.80
N LEU A 257 -11.53 -7.09 -7.99
CA LEU A 257 -11.14 -7.67 -9.28
C LEU A 257 -11.62 -9.11 -9.47
N SER A 258 -12.17 -9.75 -8.43
CA SER A 258 -12.55 -11.17 -8.41
C SER A 258 -11.43 -12.13 -8.85
N ASP A 259 -10.16 -11.76 -8.60
CA ASP A 259 -9.00 -12.53 -9.06
C ASP A 259 -8.56 -13.61 -8.06
N ILE A 260 -9.14 -14.80 -8.23
CA ILE A 260 -8.85 -16.00 -7.42
C ILE A 260 -7.35 -16.38 -7.44
N LYS A 261 -6.61 -16.13 -8.53
CA LYS A 261 -5.17 -16.47 -8.59
C LYS A 261 -4.37 -15.61 -7.63
N SER A 262 -4.70 -14.32 -7.56
CA SER A 262 -4.06 -13.39 -6.62
C SER A 262 -4.42 -13.70 -5.17
N VAL A 263 -5.66 -14.13 -4.88
CA VAL A 263 -6.05 -14.62 -3.54
C VAL A 263 -5.15 -15.78 -3.10
N LEU A 264 -4.94 -16.75 -4.00
CA LEU A 264 -4.09 -17.92 -3.71
C LEU A 264 -2.62 -17.55 -3.50
N LYS A 265 -2.10 -16.56 -4.23
CA LYS A 265 -0.74 -16.05 -4.01
C LYS A 265 -0.57 -15.46 -2.62
N ILE A 266 -1.49 -14.59 -2.17
CA ILE A 266 -1.46 -14.02 -0.82
C ILE A 266 -1.58 -15.12 0.23
N ALA A 267 -2.53 -16.03 0.04
CA ALA A 267 -2.73 -17.19 0.90
C ALA A 267 -1.45 -18.02 1.09
N ASN A 268 -0.67 -18.22 0.02
CA ASN A 268 0.61 -18.92 0.08
C ASN A 268 1.71 -18.09 0.74
N ALA A 269 1.72 -16.77 0.50
CA ALA A 269 2.69 -15.86 1.10
C ALA A 269 2.47 -15.63 2.60
N PHE A 270 1.20 -15.56 3.02
CA PHE A 270 0.77 -15.16 4.36
C PHE A 270 -0.40 -16.02 4.86
N PRO A 271 -0.19 -17.33 5.08
CA PRO A 271 -1.28 -18.27 5.34
C PRO A 271 -2.17 -17.85 6.53
N GLU A 272 -1.59 -17.58 7.69
CA GLU A 272 -2.36 -17.27 8.90
C GLU A 272 -2.92 -15.84 8.90
N ASP A 273 -2.09 -14.86 8.50
CA ASP A 273 -2.53 -13.45 8.47
C ASP A 273 -3.63 -13.22 7.44
N ALA A 274 -3.53 -13.82 6.25
CA ALA A 274 -4.55 -13.70 5.22
C ALA A 274 -5.87 -14.36 5.66
N TYR A 275 -5.82 -15.54 6.27
CA TYR A 275 -7.02 -16.20 6.78
C TYR A 275 -7.73 -15.36 7.85
N ARG A 276 -6.97 -14.86 8.83
CA ARG A 276 -7.52 -14.00 9.91
C ARG A 276 -8.18 -12.75 9.33
N ILE A 277 -7.50 -12.05 8.41
CA ILE A 277 -8.04 -10.83 7.79
C ILE A 277 -9.30 -11.12 6.98
N LEU A 278 -9.33 -12.21 6.20
CA LEU A 278 -10.52 -12.58 5.43
C LEU A 278 -11.74 -12.86 6.33
N LEU A 279 -11.53 -13.44 7.52
CA LEU A 279 -12.60 -13.65 8.49
C LEU A 279 -13.07 -12.35 9.14
N GLU A 280 -12.16 -11.44 9.49
CA GLU A 280 -12.48 -10.12 10.05
C GLU A 280 -13.32 -9.27 9.08
N GLU A 281 -12.99 -9.33 7.78
CA GLU A 281 -13.67 -8.57 6.72
C GLU A 281 -14.88 -9.34 6.13
N GLU A 282 -15.30 -10.45 6.76
CA GLU A 282 -16.43 -11.30 6.34
C GLU A 282 -16.37 -11.83 4.90
N ASN A 283 -15.17 -11.93 4.32
CA ASN A 283 -14.93 -12.45 2.98
C ASN A 283 -14.86 -13.99 3.00
N TYR A 284 -16.01 -14.60 3.33
CA TYR A 284 -16.11 -16.04 3.57
C TYR A 284 -15.86 -16.90 2.32
N VAL A 285 -16.16 -16.39 1.13
CA VAL A 285 -15.94 -17.13 -0.14
C VAL A 285 -14.43 -17.30 -0.39
N GLU A 286 -13.66 -16.23 -0.30
CA GLU A 286 -12.20 -16.25 -0.46
C GLU A 286 -11.53 -17.04 0.66
N ALA A 287 -12.02 -16.91 1.90
CA ALA A 287 -11.55 -17.74 3.02
C ALA A 287 -11.77 -19.25 2.75
N SER A 288 -12.89 -19.62 2.11
CA SER A 288 -13.16 -21.02 1.72
C SER A 288 -12.17 -21.54 0.68
N ILE A 289 -11.74 -20.69 -0.27
CA ILE A 289 -10.75 -21.03 -1.30
C ILE A 289 -9.39 -21.35 -0.65
N LEU A 290 -9.02 -20.58 0.38
CA LEU A 290 -7.80 -20.84 1.15
C LEU A 290 -7.86 -22.18 1.89
N GLN A 291 -8.98 -22.48 2.56
CA GLN A 291 -9.15 -23.77 3.26
C GLN A 291 -9.22 -24.95 2.30
N ARG A 292 -9.76 -24.75 1.10
CA ARG A 292 -9.70 -25.73 0.01
C ARG A 292 -8.25 -26.06 -0.36
N ALA A 293 -7.39 -25.05 -0.51
CA ALA A 293 -5.98 -25.25 -0.83
C ALA A 293 -5.22 -26.04 0.26
N ARG A 294 -5.66 -25.92 1.53
CA ARG A 294 -5.11 -26.69 2.67
C ARG A 294 -5.73 -28.09 2.85
N GLY A 295 -6.75 -28.45 2.07
CA GLY A 295 -7.48 -29.72 2.22
C GLY A 295 -8.51 -29.76 3.36
N ASN A 296 -8.76 -28.65 4.04
CA ASN A 296 -9.69 -28.56 5.18
C ASN A 296 -11.15 -28.49 4.71
N THR A 297 -11.68 -29.62 4.23
CA THR A 297 -12.97 -29.68 3.52
C THR A 297 -14.17 -29.26 4.37
N LEU A 298 -14.20 -29.57 5.67
CA LEU A 298 -15.31 -29.18 6.54
C LEU A 298 -15.28 -27.68 6.89
N ILE A 299 -14.09 -27.11 7.11
CA ILE A 299 -13.93 -25.66 7.34
C ILE A 299 -14.32 -24.90 6.06
N GLU A 300 -13.94 -25.41 4.88
CA GLU A 300 -14.41 -24.89 3.59
C GLU A 300 -15.96 -24.87 3.54
N ALA A 301 -16.61 -25.96 3.94
CA ALA A 301 -18.08 -26.05 3.93
C ALA A 301 -18.73 -25.05 4.89
N ASP A 302 -18.20 -24.90 6.10
CA ASP A 302 -18.71 -23.97 7.12
C ASP A 302 -18.59 -22.51 6.68
N LEU A 303 -17.48 -22.15 6.02
CA LEU A 303 -17.30 -20.81 5.46
C LEU A 303 -18.26 -20.54 4.30
N LEU A 304 -18.48 -21.52 3.43
CA LEU A 304 -19.48 -21.40 2.35
C LEU A 304 -20.91 -21.29 2.90
N GLU A 305 -21.23 -21.95 4.01
CA GLU A 305 -22.51 -21.79 4.70
C GLU A 305 -22.69 -20.35 5.20
N ARG A 306 -21.66 -19.78 5.86
CA ARG A 306 -21.67 -18.37 6.30
C ARG A 306 -21.78 -17.38 5.14
N ALA A 307 -21.25 -17.74 3.97
CA ALA A 307 -21.38 -16.98 2.73
C ALA A 307 -22.76 -17.09 2.05
N ALA A 308 -23.72 -17.83 2.63
CA ALA A 308 -24.99 -18.22 2.01
C ALA A 308 -24.86 -18.99 0.67
N GLU A 309 -23.68 -19.57 0.41
CA GLU A 309 -23.39 -20.42 -0.75
C GLU A 309 -23.78 -21.87 -0.45
N TYR A 310 -25.05 -22.08 -0.08
CA TYR A 310 -25.57 -23.35 0.45
C TYR A 310 -25.36 -24.53 -0.49
N GLN A 311 -25.50 -24.33 -1.81
CA GLN A 311 -25.28 -25.39 -2.79
C GLN A 311 -23.81 -25.86 -2.78
N LYS A 312 -22.86 -24.91 -2.78
CA LYS A 312 -21.43 -25.22 -2.73
C LYS A 312 -21.06 -25.84 -1.39
N SER A 313 -21.59 -25.33 -0.28
CA SER A 313 -21.38 -25.90 1.06
C SER A 313 -21.85 -27.36 1.15
N THR A 314 -23.08 -27.64 0.68
CA THR A 314 -23.65 -29.00 0.62
C THR A 314 -22.74 -29.95 -0.14
N GLN A 315 -22.29 -29.55 -1.33
CA GLN A 315 -21.37 -30.36 -2.15
C GLN A 315 -20.06 -30.68 -1.42
N ARG A 316 -19.59 -29.80 -0.54
CA ARG A 316 -18.37 -30.04 0.26
C ARG A 316 -18.59 -31.00 1.41
N VAL A 317 -19.73 -30.93 2.10
CA VAL A 317 -20.09 -31.89 3.16
C VAL A 317 -20.31 -33.28 2.58
N VAL A 318 -21.10 -33.42 1.51
CA VAL A 318 -21.35 -34.69 0.82
C VAL A 318 -20.04 -35.31 0.35
N PHE A 319 -19.16 -34.49 -0.24
CA PHE A 319 -17.85 -34.95 -0.65
C PHE A 319 -17.01 -35.49 0.52
N HIS A 320 -17.02 -34.82 1.68
CA HIS A 320 -16.29 -35.29 2.87
C HIS A 320 -16.84 -36.63 3.35
N ILE A 321 -18.17 -36.78 3.42
CA ILE A 321 -18.84 -38.05 3.78
C ILE A 321 -18.36 -39.18 2.85
N MET A 322 -18.36 -38.93 1.54
CA MET A 322 -17.88 -39.91 0.56
C MET A 322 -16.44 -40.34 0.85
N VAL A 323 -15.50 -39.40 0.98
CA VAL A 323 -14.09 -39.74 1.24
C VAL A 323 -13.92 -40.61 2.48
N GLN A 324 -14.68 -40.33 3.54
CA GLN A 324 -14.65 -41.12 4.78
C GLN A 324 -15.18 -42.55 4.57
N ILE A 325 -16.28 -42.71 3.82
CA ILE A 325 -16.86 -44.03 3.49
C ILE A 325 -15.93 -44.82 2.56
N PHE A 326 -15.27 -44.17 1.60
CA PHE A 326 -14.37 -44.82 0.66
C PHE A 326 -13.04 -45.24 1.28
N SER A 327 -12.56 -44.50 2.28
CA SER A 327 -11.25 -44.72 2.93
C SER A 327 -11.32 -45.69 4.11
N THR A 328 -12.51 -46.09 4.55
CA THR A 328 -12.68 -47.03 5.66
C THR A 328 -12.76 -48.47 5.14
N ASP A 329 -11.83 -49.32 5.57
CA ASP A 329 -11.95 -50.77 5.40
C ASP A 329 -13.17 -51.25 6.21
N GLY A 330 -13.85 -52.29 5.71
CA GLY A 330 -15.15 -52.75 6.23
C GLY A 330 -15.21 -53.13 7.72
N ARG A 331 -14.08 -53.13 8.45
CA ARG A 331 -14.01 -53.33 9.91
C ARG A 331 -14.14 -52.01 10.71
N ASP A 332 -13.63 -50.89 10.21
CA ASP A 332 -13.66 -49.59 10.91
C ASP A 332 -14.98 -48.82 10.68
N ALA A 333 -15.61 -49.05 9.53
CA ALA A 333 -16.95 -48.54 9.18
C ALA A 333 -18.05 -49.03 10.14
N MET A 334 -17.77 -50.06 10.96
CA MET A 334 -18.69 -50.63 11.94
C MET A 334 -18.54 -50.04 13.35
N SER A 335 -17.60 -49.12 13.59
CA SER A 335 -17.49 -48.47 14.90
C SER A 335 -18.67 -47.52 15.15
N LEU A 336 -19.28 -47.60 16.35
CA LEU A 336 -20.43 -46.77 16.73
C LEU A 336 -20.13 -45.26 16.59
N GLN A 337 -18.90 -44.87 16.90
CA GLN A 337 -18.42 -43.49 16.82
C GLN A 337 -18.37 -42.97 15.37
N PHE A 338 -17.89 -43.77 14.43
CA PHE A 338 -17.87 -43.42 13.01
C PHE A 338 -19.30 -43.29 12.46
N SER A 339 -20.20 -44.21 12.83
CA SER A 339 -21.62 -44.15 12.46
C SER A 339 -22.31 -42.89 12.98
N GLN A 340 -22.08 -42.50 14.24
CA GLN A 340 -22.62 -41.26 14.80
C GLN A 340 -22.05 -40.00 14.12
N TYR A 341 -20.76 -40.00 13.79
CA TYR A 341 -20.10 -38.91 13.08
C TYR A 341 -20.68 -38.70 11.67
N ILE A 342 -20.82 -39.78 10.89
CA ILE A 342 -21.41 -39.72 9.55
C ILE A 342 -22.87 -39.26 9.60
N LYS A 343 -23.68 -39.79 10.54
CA LYS A 343 -25.08 -39.34 10.72
C LYS A 343 -25.19 -37.84 11.00
N LYS A 344 -24.29 -37.27 11.78
CA LYS A 344 -24.25 -35.82 12.05
C LYS A 344 -23.98 -35.03 10.76
N LEU A 345 -23.04 -35.48 9.94
CA LEU A 345 -22.72 -34.83 8.67
C LEU A 345 -23.84 -34.98 7.63
N VAL A 346 -24.50 -36.14 7.56
CA VAL A 346 -25.67 -36.38 6.70
C VAL A 346 -26.77 -35.38 7.04
N LYS A 347 -27.13 -35.27 8.32
CA LYS A 347 -28.15 -34.30 8.78
C LYS A 347 -27.78 -32.87 8.38
N LYS A 348 -26.52 -32.48 8.57
CA LYS A 348 -26.02 -31.16 8.15
C LYS A 348 -26.14 -30.94 6.64
N ALA A 349 -25.76 -31.94 5.83
CA ALA A 349 -25.83 -31.84 4.37
C ALA A 349 -27.28 -31.71 3.89
N GLU A 350 -28.22 -32.46 4.47
CA GLU A 350 -29.65 -32.33 4.18
C GLU A 350 -30.17 -30.94 4.54
N GLU A 351 -29.93 -30.47 5.76
CA GLU A 351 -30.35 -29.13 6.21
C GLU A 351 -29.84 -28.03 5.27
N LEU A 352 -28.59 -28.11 4.81
CA LEU A 352 -28.02 -27.19 3.83
C LEU A 352 -28.66 -27.32 2.45
N ALA A 353 -28.96 -28.54 2.00
CA ALA A 353 -29.58 -28.79 0.70
C ALA A 353 -31.01 -28.21 0.63
N TYR A 354 -31.79 -28.37 1.70
CA TYR A 354 -33.15 -27.80 1.80
C TYR A 354 -33.15 -26.27 1.83
N LYS A 355 -32.09 -25.62 2.32
CA LYS A 355 -31.92 -24.15 2.21
C LYS A 355 -31.75 -23.68 0.76
N VAL A 356 -31.31 -24.55 -0.17
CA VAL A 356 -31.20 -24.23 -1.61
C VAL A 356 -32.57 -24.36 -2.27
N SER A 357 -33.19 -25.53 -2.18
CA SER A 357 -34.55 -25.80 -2.68
C SER A 357 -35.03 -27.18 -2.21
N ASN A 358 -36.35 -27.40 -2.19
CA ASN A 358 -36.92 -28.71 -1.88
C ASN A 358 -36.46 -29.79 -2.87
N SER A 359 -36.42 -29.48 -4.17
CA SER A 359 -35.97 -30.44 -5.19
C SER A 359 -34.52 -30.87 -4.94
N TYR A 360 -33.63 -29.92 -4.65
CA TYR A 360 -32.22 -30.22 -4.37
C TYR A 360 -32.04 -30.98 -3.05
N GLY A 361 -32.85 -30.67 -2.04
CA GLY A 361 -32.88 -31.42 -0.78
C GLY A 361 -33.22 -32.90 -0.98
N GLU A 362 -34.29 -33.20 -1.72
CA GLU A 362 -34.67 -34.58 -2.03
C GLU A 362 -33.61 -35.32 -2.85
N GLU A 363 -32.94 -34.63 -3.78
CA GLU A 363 -31.83 -35.19 -4.57
C GLU A 363 -30.65 -35.58 -3.67
N VAL A 364 -30.22 -34.68 -2.78
CA VAL A 364 -29.10 -34.91 -1.87
C VAL A 364 -29.45 -35.98 -0.83
N ARG A 365 -30.68 -36.01 -0.32
CA ARG A 365 -31.14 -37.07 0.59
C ARG A 365 -31.04 -38.44 -0.08
N ALA A 366 -31.61 -38.61 -1.27
CA ALA A 366 -31.57 -39.88 -2.00
C ALA A 366 -30.13 -40.32 -2.32
N GLU A 367 -29.22 -39.35 -2.54
CA GLU A 367 -27.79 -39.63 -2.70
C GLU A 367 -27.14 -40.10 -1.40
N LEU A 368 -27.39 -39.43 -0.27
CA LEU A 368 -26.81 -39.79 1.03
C LEU A 368 -27.36 -41.12 1.56
N GLU A 369 -28.63 -41.41 1.35
CA GLU A 369 -29.24 -42.71 1.64
C GLU A 369 -28.49 -43.83 0.91
N PHE A 370 -28.22 -43.65 -0.39
CA PHE A 370 -27.46 -44.62 -1.18
C PHE A 370 -26.02 -44.79 -0.71
N LEU A 371 -25.33 -43.69 -0.37
CA LEU A 371 -23.94 -43.75 0.10
C LEU A 371 -23.82 -44.44 1.46
N CYS A 372 -24.80 -44.24 2.34
CA CYS A 372 -24.79 -44.77 3.71
C CYS A 372 -25.45 -46.15 3.85
N ASP A 373 -26.16 -46.65 2.83
CA ASP A 373 -26.80 -47.97 2.86
C ASP A 373 -25.76 -49.10 2.79
N GLN A 374 -25.54 -49.76 3.92
CA GLN A 374 -24.65 -50.92 4.04
C GLN A 374 -25.31 -52.24 3.57
N SER A 375 -26.62 -52.23 3.32
CA SER A 375 -27.45 -53.40 2.98
C SER A 375 -27.97 -53.38 1.53
N CYS A 376 -27.42 -52.50 0.71
CA CYS A 376 -27.86 -52.27 -0.68
C CYS A 376 -27.94 -53.58 -1.48
N THR A 377 -29.15 -53.97 -1.85
CA THR A 377 -29.39 -55.10 -2.77
C THR A 377 -29.02 -54.71 -4.19
N LEU A 378 -28.66 -55.69 -5.02
CA LEU A 378 -28.28 -55.46 -6.42
C LEU A 378 -29.30 -54.59 -7.20
N PRO A 379 -30.63 -54.82 -7.08
CA PRO A 379 -31.63 -53.97 -7.76
C PRO A 379 -31.61 -52.51 -7.30
N ASN A 380 -31.38 -52.24 -6.02
CA ASN A 380 -31.29 -50.88 -5.47
C ASN A 380 -30.05 -50.16 -6.01
N ILE A 381 -28.90 -50.84 -6.05
CA ILE A 381 -27.65 -50.30 -6.61
C ILE A 381 -27.85 -49.90 -8.08
N VAL A 382 -28.52 -50.76 -8.84
CA VAL A 382 -28.78 -50.51 -10.27
C VAL A 382 -29.76 -49.36 -10.47
N ALA A 383 -30.82 -49.27 -9.66
CA ALA A 383 -31.75 -48.15 -9.70
C ALA A 383 -31.05 -46.81 -9.41
N HIS A 384 -30.14 -46.76 -8.45
CA HIS A 384 -29.35 -45.56 -8.14
C HIS A 384 -28.33 -45.23 -9.24
N VAL A 385 -27.60 -46.22 -9.77
CA VAL A 385 -26.67 -46.04 -10.89
C VAL A 385 -27.39 -45.55 -12.16
N LYS A 386 -28.63 -46.00 -12.42
CA LYS A 386 -29.44 -45.51 -13.55
C LYS A 386 -29.93 -44.08 -13.37
N LYS A 387 -30.17 -43.65 -12.13
CA LYS A 387 -30.56 -42.27 -11.81
C LYS A 387 -29.35 -41.32 -11.81
N ALA A 388 -28.14 -41.80 -11.51
CA ALA A 388 -26.93 -40.99 -11.38
C ALA A 388 -26.57 -40.11 -12.61
N PRO A 389 -26.72 -40.57 -13.88
CA PRO A 389 -26.50 -39.73 -15.07
C PRO A 389 -27.43 -38.51 -15.14
N LYS A 390 -28.67 -38.66 -14.64
CA LYS A 390 -29.67 -37.57 -14.59
C LYS A 390 -29.22 -36.42 -13.68
N PHE A 391 -28.45 -36.75 -12.64
CA PHE A 391 -27.95 -35.82 -11.63
C PHE A 391 -26.49 -35.41 -11.84
N ARG A 392 -25.84 -35.88 -12.92
CA ARG A 392 -24.42 -35.63 -13.25
C ARG A 392 -23.44 -35.96 -12.10
N ASN A 393 -23.79 -36.91 -11.24
CA ASN A 393 -22.99 -37.25 -10.07
C ASN A 393 -22.03 -38.41 -10.36
N VAL A 394 -20.83 -38.07 -10.83
CA VAL A 394 -19.79 -39.03 -11.23
C VAL A 394 -19.32 -39.92 -10.08
N MET A 395 -19.37 -39.40 -8.84
CA MET A 395 -18.89 -40.13 -7.67
C MET A 395 -19.87 -41.21 -7.27
N VAL A 396 -21.16 -40.94 -7.38
CA VAL A 396 -22.22 -41.95 -7.24
C VAL A 396 -22.10 -43.01 -8.33
N GLU A 397 -21.73 -42.64 -9.57
CA GLU A 397 -21.47 -43.62 -10.63
C GLU A 397 -20.27 -44.53 -10.32
N ILE A 398 -19.17 -43.97 -9.80
CA ILE A 398 -17.98 -44.73 -9.42
C ILE A 398 -18.24 -45.61 -8.19
N TYR A 399 -18.86 -45.05 -7.14
CA TYR A 399 -19.24 -45.80 -5.95
C TYR A 399 -20.22 -46.92 -6.29
N GLY A 400 -21.27 -46.62 -7.06
CA GLY A 400 -22.29 -47.58 -7.43
C GLY A 400 -21.76 -48.68 -8.34
N SER A 401 -20.88 -48.38 -9.30
CA SER A 401 -20.23 -49.42 -10.10
C SER A 401 -19.26 -50.29 -9.28
N ARG A 402 -18.56 -49.72 -8.29
CA ARG A 402 -17.74 -50.50 -7.34
C ARG A 402 -18.62 -51.38 -6.45
N LYS A 403 -19.70 -50.85 -5.88
CA LYS A 403 -20.64 -51.60 -5.04
C LYS A 403 -21.33 -52.73 -5.79
N MET A 404 -21.67 -52.48 -7.06
CA MET A 404 -22.19 -53.50 -7.96
C MET A 404 -21.18 -54.64 -8.17
N LEU A 405 -19.91 -54.31 -8.41
CA LEU A 405 -18.84 -55.31 -8.47
C LEU A 405 -18.65 -56.08 -7.15
N GLU A 406 -18.62 -55.37 -6.02
CA GLU A 406 -18.52 -55.99 -4.70
C GLU A 406 -19.70 -56.94 -4.42
N ALA A 407 -20.90 -56.60 -4.89
CA ALA A 407 -22.08 -57.44 -4.75
C ALA A 407 -21.96 -58.71 -5.61
N TYR A 408 -21.59 -58.60 -6.89
CA TYR A 408 -21.40 -59.78 -7.74
C TYR A 408 -20.26 -60.69 -7.27
N LEU A 409 -19.15 -60.12 -6.78
CA LEU A 409 -18.03 -60.90 -6.23
C LEU A 409 -18.36 -61.65 -4.93
N LYS A 410 -19.43 -61.27 -4.23
CA LYS A 410 -19.91 -61.95 -3.01
C LYS A 410 -20.94 -63.06 -3.29
N VAL A 411 -21.46 -63.16 -4.51
CA VAL A 411 -22.40 -64.22 -4.90
C VAL A 411 -21.64 -65.54 -5.02
N ASP A 412 -22.23 -66.63 -4.52
CA ASP A 412 -21.64 -67.96 -4.57
C ASP A 412 -21.43 -68.43 -6.03
N VAL A 413 -20.31 -69.11 -6.28
CA VAL A 413 -19.90 -69.53 -7.63
C VAL A 413 -20.94 -70.46 -8.26
N GLY A 414 -21.63 -71.28 -7.47
CA GLY A 414 -22.70 -72.17 -7.93
C GLY A 414 -23.99 -71.46 -8.38
N SER A 415 -24.12 -70.16 -8.10
CA SER A 415 -25.28 -69.34 -8.51
C SER A 415 -25.11 -68.70 -9.90
N TYR A 416 -23.91 -68.80 -10.49
CA TYR A 416 -23.65 -68.31 -11.85
C TYR A 416 -24.15 -69.37 -12.85
N GLY A 417 -25.28 -69.10 -13.49
CA GLY A 417 -25.86 -70.03 -14.48
C GLY A 417 -24.93 -70.23 -15.68
N HIS A 418 -24.61 -71.48 -16.02
CA HIS A 418 -23.75 -71.83 -17.15
C HIS A 418 -24.45 -71.74 -18.53
N ASP A 419 -25.79 -71.71 -18.57
CA ASP A 419 -26.59 -71.82 -19.81
C ASP A 419 -27.49 -70.59 -20.11
N GLU A 420 -27.45 -69.52 -19.29
CA GLU A 420 -28.34 -68.37 -19.49
C GLU A 420 -27.85 -67.37 -20.55
N ASP A 421 -26.59 -67.46 -20.99
CA ASP A 421 -26.00 -66.53 -21.97
C ASP A 421 -26.70 -66.61 -23.35
N GLU A 422 -27.22 -67.78 -23.73
CA GLU A 422 -28.04 -67.97 -24.94
C GLU A 422 -29.51 -67.52 -24.72
N PHE A 423 -29.99 -67.57 -23.46
CA PHE A 423 -31.36 -67.29 -23.07
C PHE A 423 -31.71 -65.79 -23.13
N PHE A 424 -30.79 -64.92 -22.67
CA PHE A 424 -30.99 -63.46 -22.72
C PHE A 424 -30.88 -62.89 -24.13
N ILE A 425 -30.02 -63.46 -24.97
CA ILE A 425 -29.86 -63.09 -26.39
C ILE A 425 -31.14 -63.44 -27.18
N ARG A 426 -31.77 -64.61 -26.92
CA ARG A 426 -33.01 -65.02 -27.60
C ARG A 426 -34.24 -64.18 -27.25
N ARG A 427 -34.30 -63.58 -26.06
CA ARG A 427 -35.41 -62.71 -25.63
C ARG A 427 -35.26 -61.23 -25.99
N GLY A 428 -34.12 -60.82 -26.58
CA GLY A 428 -33.89 -59.43 -26.95
C GLY A 428 -33.74 -58.47 -25.77
N TRP A 429 -33.35 -58.98 -24.60
CA TRP A 429 -33.16 -58.15 -23.41
C TRP A 429 -31.87 -57.36 -23.51
N HIS A 430 -31.94 -56.05 -23.28
CA HIS A 430 -30.74 -55.23 -23.17
C HIS A 430 -30.01 -55.56 -21.85
N LEU A 431 -28.69 -55.49 -21.87
CA LEU A 431 -27.83 -55.73 -20.69
C LEU A 431 -28.26 -54.92 -19.45
N ASP A 432 -28.78 -53.72 -19.66
CA ASP A 432 -29.34 -52.85 -18.62
C ASP A 432 -30.62 -53.40 -17.97
N GLN A 433 -31.39 -54.24 -18.68
CA GLN A 433 -32.59 -54.92 -18.16
C GLN A 433 -32.20 -56.15 -17.35
N VAL A 434 -31.23 -56.95 -17.84
CA VAL A 434 -30.69 -58.12 -17.13
C VAL A 434 -30.09 -57.74 -15.78
N ILE A 435 -29.33 -56.63 -15.75
CA ILE A 435 -28.75 -56.06 -14.53
C ILE A 435 -29.82 -55.53 -13.56
N SER A 436 -30.93 -54.98 -14.07
CA SER A 436 -32.03 -54.45 -13.23
C SER A 436 -32.87 -55.51 -12.54
N GLU A 437 -33.00 -56.68 -13.16
CA GLU A 437 -33.74 -57.82 -12.61
C GLU A 437 -32.87 -58.67 -11.67
N GLY A 438 -31.59 -58.34 -11.51
CA GLY A 438 -30.70 -58.97 -10.53
C GLY A 438 -30.13 -60.33 -10.95
N PHE A 439 -30.14 -60.66 -12.24
CA PHE A 439 -29.59 -61.91 -12.77
C PHE A 439 -28.06 -61.97 -12.63
N VAL A 440 -27.54 -63.17 -12.32
CA VAL A 440 -26.11 -63.41 -12.07
C VAL A 440 -25.56 -64.35 -13.15
N SER A 441 -24.77 -63.80 -14.08
CA SER A 441 -24.03 -64.58 -15.09
C SER A 441 -22.60 -64.05 -15.26
N ALA A 442 -21.72 -64.86 -15.86
CA ALA A 442 -20.35 -64.45 -16.13
C ALA A 442 -20.29 -63.23 -17.05
N GLN A 443 -21.18 -63.17 -18.05
CA GLN A 443 -21.34 -62.04 -18.97
C GLN A 443 -21.70 -60.74 -18.24
N VAL A 444 -22.58 -60.83 -17.22
CA VAL A 444 -23.02 -59.69 -16.40
C VAL A 444 -21.89 -59.20 -15.48
N LEU A 445 -21.13 -60.10 -14.87
CA LEU A 445 -19.96 -59.74 -14.05
C LEU A 445 -18.86 -59.06 -14.89
N ILE A 446 -18.54 -59.60 -16.07
CA ILE A 446 -17.59 -58.98 -17.01
C ILE A 446 -18.07 -57.60 -17.44
N SER A 447 -19.37 -57.45 -17.64
CA SER A 447 -19.98 -56.17 -18.00
C SER A 447 -19.90 -55.14 -16.87
N ALA A 448 -20.21 -55.54 -15.63
CA ALA A 448 -20.03 -54.69 -14.45
C ALA A 448 -18.55 -54.28 -14.25
N LEU A 449 -17.61 -55.20 -14.50
CA LEU A 449 -16.18 -54.93 -14.47
C LEU A 449 -15.76 -53.93 -15.55
N ASN A 450 -16.26 -54.11 -16.78
CA ASN A 450 -16.01 -53.19 -17.87
C ASN A 450 -16.64 -51.82 -17.62
N MET A 451 -17.82 -51.75 -17.01
CA MET A 451 -18.44 -50.50 -16.60
C MET A 451 -17.58 -49.77 -15.57
N TRP A 452 -17.19 -50.43 -14.49
CA TRP A 452 -16.31 -49.83 -13.48
C TRP A 452 -14.96 -49.42 -14.08
N LYS A 453 -14.33 -50.29 -14.89
CA LYS A 453 -13.08 -50.02 -15.59
C LYS A 453 -13.22 -48.82 -16.54
N GLN A 454 -14.31 -48.69 -17.29
CA GLN A 454 -14.57 -47.53 -18.14
C GLN A 454 -14.76 -46.26 -17.32
N ARG A 455 -15.48 -46.30 -16.19
CA ARG A 455 -15.66 -45.14 -15.31
C ARG A 455 -14.32 -44.70 -14.70
N ILE A 456 -13.49 -45.65 -14.27
CA ILE A 456 -12.12 -45.37 -13.79
C ILE A 456 -11.19 -44.91 -14.91
N SER A 457 -11.31 -45.48 -16.12
CA SER A 457 -10.47 -45.10 -17.26
C SER A 457 -10.84 -43.71 -17.79
N ARG A 458 -12.13 -43.36 -17.83
CA ARG A 458 -12.60 -41.98 -18.08
C ARG A 458 -12.09 -41.02 -17.02
N LEU A 459 -12.00 -41.49 -15.78
CA LEU A 459 -11.39 -40.74 -14.70
C LEU A 459 -9.87 -40.57 -14.93
N TYR A 460 -9.17 -41.60 -15.40
CA TYR A 460 -7.72 -41.55 -15.65
C TYR A 460 -7.34 -40.72 -16.90
N SER A 461 -8.10 -40.83 -18.00
CA SER A 461 -7.88 -40.03 -19.20
C SER A 461 -8.16 -38.54 -18.97
N PHE A 462 -9.11 -38.23 -18.09
CA PHE A 462 -9.34 -36.87 -17.61
C PHE A 462 -8.18 -36.35 -16.74
N LEU A 463 -7.46 -37.22 -16.01
CA LEU A 463 -6.28 -36.85 -15.21
C LEU A 463 -5.03 -36.56 -16.07
N GLN A 464 -4.89 -37.18 -17.26
CA GLN A 464 -3.75 -36.99 -18.16
C GLN A 464 -3.88 -35.77 -19.11
N GLY A 465 -5.07 -35.19 -19.29
CA GLY A 465 -5.31 -34.13 -20.29
C GLY A 465 -5.64 -32.75 -19.70
N CYS A 466 -4.70 -31.81 -19.74
CA CYS A 466 -5.03 -30.39 -19.72
C CYS A 466 -5.19 -29.86 -21.16
N VAL A 467 -6.13 -28.94 -21.34
CA VAL A 467 -6.34 -28.04 -22.50
C VAL A 467 -7.35 -28.55 -23.56
N THR A 468 -8.64 -28.32 -23.31
CA THR A 468 -9.53 -27.40 -24.08
C THR A 468 -11.01 -27.69 -23.78
N ALA A 469 -11.85 -26.65 -23.97
CA ALA A 469 -13.32 -26.69 -23.97
C ALA A 469 -14.05 -26.89 -22.62
N SER A 470 -14.25 -25.77 -21.93
CA SER A 470 -15.56 -25.20 -21.47
C SER A 470 -16.76 -26.05 -21.00
N GLN A 471 -16.72 -27.38 -20.89
CA GLN A 471 -17.95 -28.16 -20.60
C GLN A 471 -18.01 -28.98 -19.31
N ASN A 472 -16.96 -29.07 -18.47
CA ASN A 472 -17.09 -29.85 -17.22
C ASN A 472 -16.31 -29.28 -16.02
N LYS A 473 -16.76 -28.13 -15.49
CA LYS A 473 -16.18 -27.50 -14.28
C LYS A 473 -16.41 -28.29 -12.98
N ASN A 474 -17.45 -29.13 -12.88
CA ASN A 474 -17.75 -29.93 -11.67
C ASN A 474 -16.78 -31.11 -11.46
N TYR A 475 -16.19 -31.60 -12.55
CA TYR A 475 -15.34 -32.79 -12.60
C TYR A 475 -13.96 -32.49 -11.98
N LYS A 476 -13.33 -31.37 -12.35
CA LYS A 476 -11.99 -30.98 -11.90
C LYS A 476 -11.84 -30.86 -10.36
N ALA A 477 -12.88 -30.43 -9.64
CA ALA A 477 -12.80 -30.20 -8.19
C ALA A 477 -12.99 -31.47 -7.34
N ILE A 478 -13.62 -32.50 -7.90
CA ILE A 478 -13.87 -33.79 -7.24
C ILE A 478 -12.64 -34.70 -7.38
N TYR A 479 -11.87 -34.56 -8.46
CA TYR A 479 -10.78 -35.48 -8.80
C TYR A 479 -9.44 -35.26 -8.10
N TYR A 480 -9.05 -34.00 -7.81
CA TYR A 480 -7.91 -33.73 -6.90
C TYR A 480 -8.12 -34.27 -5.49
N LYS A 481 -9.37 -34.62 -5.18
CA LYS A 481 -9.91 -34.82 -3.86
C LYS A 481 -10.09 -36.32 -3.53
N PHE A 482 -10.16 -37.19 -4.54
CA PHE A 482 -10.34 -38.65 -4.39
C PHE A 482 -9.02 -39.45 -4.33
N PHE A 483 -7.94 -38.98 -4.95
CA PHE A 483 -6.67 -39.73 -5.00
C PHE A 483 -5.56 -39.19 -4.10
N GLY A 484 -5.78 -38.09 -3.36
CA GLY A 484 -4.78 -37.54 -2.45
C GLY A 484 -3.45 -37.12 -3.12
N VAL A 485 -3.46 -36.81 -4.43
CA VAL A 485 -2.24 -36.48 -5.20
C VAL A 485 -2.04 -34.97 -5.36
N LEU A 486 -2.15 -34.23 -4.26
CA LEU A 486 -1.52 -32.91 -4.13
C LEU A 486 -0.94 -32.81 -2.72
N LYS A 487 0.40 -32.71 -2.66
CA LYS A 487 1.09 -32.04 -1.55
C LYS A 487 0.83 -30.55 -1.63
#